data_AF-A0A5N0TF53-F1
#
_entry.id   AF-A0A5N0TF53-F1
#
_cell.length_a   1.000
_cell.length_b   1.000
_cell.length_c   1.000
_cell.angle_alpha   90.00
_cell.angle_beta   90.00
_cell.angle_gamma   90.00
#
_symmetry.space_group_name_H-M   'P 1'
#
loop_
_entity.id
_entity.type
_entity.pdbx_description
1 polymer ?
#
loop_
_entity_poly.entity_id
_entity_poly.type
_entity_poly.pdbx_seq_one_letter_code
_entity_poly.pdbx_strand_id
1 'polypeptide(L)'
;MSSFGQKRTFDIFCVSIDLSHISRLNVERPLMHPYTMLKTMLVELGAELTSEDLRPDVFGSAVATYNNHSHPIRIVWDGKDGWGFVQQYRSGNWTNATDFLTEGDLEGVPQNHAKIEQFRQAVATLLR
;
A
#
# COMPACT_ATOMS: atom_id res chain seq x y z
N MET A 1 -24.30 -49.48 -9.52
CA MET A 1 -25.20 -48.32 -9.73
C MET A 1 -25.15 -47.50 -8.45
N SER A 2 -24.73 -46.24 -8.36
CA SER A 2 -24.24 -45.28 -9.34
C SER A 2 -23.41 -44.23 -8.59
N SER A 3 -22.47 -43.66 -9.33
CA SER A 3 -21.58 -42.55 -9.00
C SER A 3 -22.34 -41.24 -8.69
N PHE A 4 -21.84 -40.44 -7.73
CA PHE A 4 -21.91 -38.97 -7.66
C PHE A 4 -20.92 -38.55 -6.55
N GLY A 5 -19.90 -37.71 -6.72
CA GLY A 5 -19.71 -36.64 -7.68
C GLY A 5 -19.69 -35.29 -6.94
N GLN A 6 -18.52 -34.93 -6.38
CA GLN A 6 -18.00 -33.56 -6.26
C GLN A 6 -18.70 -32.53 -5.34
N LYS A 7 -17.95 -31.98 -4.38
CA LYS A 7 -17.60 -30.54 -4.33
C LYS A 7 -16.54 -30.31 -3.25
N ARG A 8 -15.33 -29.92 -3.69
CA ARG A 8 -14.28 -29.36 -2.84
C ARG A 8 -14.79 -28.00 -2.35
N THR A 9 -15.13 -27.91 -1.08
CA THR A 9 -15.28 -26.62 -0.40
C THR A 9 -13.88 -26.06 -0.25
N PHE A 10 -13.61 -24.95 -0.94
CA PHE A 10 -12.45 -24.12 -0.68
C PHE A 10 -12.65 -23.49 0.70
N ASP A 11 -11.89 -23.95 1.67
CA ASP A 11 -11.69 -23.24 2.93
C ASP A 11 -11.06 -21.88 2.61
N ILE A 12 -11.89 -20.84 2.57
CA ILE A 12 -11.44 -19.47 2.70
C ILE A 12 -10.95 -19.36 4.14
N PHE A 13 -9.64 -19.47 4.32
CA PHE A 13 -8.99 -19.00 5.54
C PHE A 13 -9.28 -17.51 5.65
N CYS A 14 -10.33 -17.19 6.41
CA CYS A 14 -10.52 -15.89 6.99
C CYS A 14 -9.39 -15.73 8.00
N VAL A 15 -8.25 -15.20 7.54
CA VAL A 15 -7.21 -14.72 8.44
C VAL A 15 -7.83 -13.52 9.15
N SER A 16 -8.43 -13.78 10.31
CA SER A 16 -8.70 -12.75 11.31
C SER A 16 -7.35 -12.16 11.70
N ILE A 17 -6.94 -11.11 11.01
CA ILE A 17 -5.87 -10.25 11.48
C ILE A 17 -6.41 -9.63 12.77
N ASP A 18 -5.89 -10.09 13.89
CA ASP A 18 -6.15 -9.54 15.22
C ASP A 18 -5.72 -8.07 15.20
N LEU A 19 -6.70 -7.16 15.00
CA LEU A 19 -6.51 -5.71 15.01
C LEU A 19 -6.13 -5.15 16.41
N SER A 20 -5.94 -6.01 17.41
CA SER A 20 -5.69 -5.64 18.80
C SER A 20 -4.24 -5.20 19.09
N HIS A 21 -3.29 -5.46 18.18
CA HIS A 21 -1.85 -5.31 18.47
C HIS A 21 -1.13 -4.13 17.82
N ILE A 22 -1.81 -3.30 17.01
CA ILE A 22 -1.21 -2.08 16.43
C ILE A 22 -1.67 -0.83 17.22
N SER A 23 -1.51 -0.88 18.55
CA SER A 23 -1.87 0.23 19.45
C SER A 23 -0.66 0.76 20.21
N ARG A 24 0.49 0.97 19.53
CA ARG A 24 1.70 1.49 20.20
C ARG A 24 2.73 2.19 19.31
N LEU A 25 2.31 2.97 18.30
CA LEU A 25 3.16 4.00 17.70
C LEU A 25 2.39 5.32 17.61
N ASN A 26 2.81 6.25 18.48
CA ASN A 26 2.57 7.69 18.52
C ASN A 26 1.32 8.28 17.83
N VAL A 27 0.42 8.76 18.68
CA VAL A 27 -0.55 9.83 18.38
C VAL A 27 0.22 11.14 18.16
N GLU A 28 0.64 11.45 16.93
CA GLU A 28 1.07 12.80 16.52
C GLU A 28 0.52 13.14 15.12
N ARG A 29 -0.66 13.77 15.12
CA ARG A 29 -1.38 14.45 14.02
C ARG A 29 -1.91 13.62 12.82
N PRO A 30 -3.06 14.02 12.23
CA PRO A 30 -3.77 13.25 11.19
C PRO A 30 -3.08 13.18 9.83
N LEU A 31 -2.00 13.94 9.61
CA LEU A 31 -1.27 14.00 8.32
C LEU A 31 -0.62 12.67 7.92
N MET A 32 -0.39 11.75 8.87
CA MET A 32 0.12 10.42 8.56
C MET A 32 -0.97 9.44 8.11
N HIS A 33 -2.26 9.77 8.18
CA HIS A 33 -3.33 8.83 7.82
C HIS A 33 -3.27 8.39 6.35
N PRO A 34 -3.25 9.29 5.35
CA PRO A 34 -3.22 8.87 3.94
C PRO A 34 -1.93 8.11 3.58
N TYR A 35 -0.78 8.56 4.08
CA TYR A 35 0.48 7.82 3.94
C TYR A 35 0.42 6.41 4.56
N THR A 36 -0.16 6.29 5.75
CA THR A 36 -0.33 5.00 6.44
C THR A 36 -1.25 4.07 5.67
N MET A 37 -2.29 4.60 5.01
CA MET A 37 -3.14 3.80 4.12
C MET A 37 -2.35 3.23 2.95
N LEU A 38 -1.53 4.05 2.27
CA LEU A 38 -0.67 3.59 1.18
C LEU A 38 0.30 2.50 1.64
N LYS A 39 0.95 2.70 2.79
CA LYS A 39 1.85 1.73 3.40
C LYS A 39 1.13 0.42 3.72
N THR A 40 -0.07 0.49 4.29
CA THR A 40 -0.89 -0.68 4.61
C THR A 40 -1.23 -1.47 3.35
N MET A 41 -1.63 -0.80 2.26
CA MET A 41 -1.89 -1.48 0.99
C MET A 41 -0.69 -2.24 0.46
N LEU A 42 0.52 -1.67 0.53
CA LEU A 42 1.74 -2.35 0.07
C LEU A 42 2.07 -3.58 0.93
N VAL A 43 1.92 -3.46 2.25
CA VAL A 43 2.13 -4.58 3.18
C VAL A 43 1.10 -5.69 2.97
N GLU A 44 -0.18 -5.34 2.76
CA GLU A 44 -1.25 -6.30 2.42
C GLU A 44 -0.95 -7.08 1.13
N LEU A 45 -0.30 -6.44 0.17
CA LEU A 45 0.11 -7.06 -1.09
C LEU A 45 1.41 -7.89 -0.96
N GLY A 46 2.02 -7.93 0.23
CA GLY A 46 3.21 -8.72 0.51
C GLY A 46 4.53 -7.98 0.29
N ALA A 47 4.53 -6.65 0.14
CA ALA A 47 5.75 -5.86 0.05
C ALA A 47 6.47 -5.80 1.42
N GLU A 48 7.76 -6.10 1.43
CA GLU A 48 8.57 -6.05 2.65
C GLU A 48 9.22 -4.67 2.80
N LEU A 49 8.86 -3.94 3.85
CA LEU A 49 9.45 -2.63 4.13
C LEU A 49 10.93 -2.78 4.49
N THR A 50 11.81 -2.07 3.77
CA THR A 50 13.26 -2.10 4.02
C THR A 50 13.78 -0.81 4.64
N SER A 51 13.21 0.31 4.24
CA SER A 51 13.63 1.62 4.72
C SER A 51 12.43 2.55 4.74
N GLU A 52 12.35 3.37 5.77
CA GLU A 52 11.33 4.40 5.90
C GLU A 52 12.02 5.68 6.37
N ASP A 53 11.77 6.77 5.64
CA ASP A 53 12.24 8.11 5.92
C ASP A 53 11.02 9.02 6.09
N LEU A 54 10.63 9.22 7.35
CA LEU A 54 9.55 10.13 7.72
C LEU A 54 10.14 11.52 7.92
N ARG A 55 9.57 12.51 7.23
CA ARG A 55 9.98 13.92 7.33
C ARG A 55 8.82 14.76 7.85
N PRO A 56 8.44 14.59 9.14
CA PRO A 56 7.37 15.38 9.74
C PRO A 56 7.66 16.89 9.69
N ASP A 57 8.92 17.28 9.77
CA ASP A 57 9.38 18.67 9.68
C ASP A 57 9.27 19.28 8.26
N VAL A 58 9.16 18.44 7.22
CA VAL A 58 9.05 18.86 5.81
C VAL A 58 7.63 18.62 5.34
N PHE A 59 6.70 19.40 5.88
CA PHE A 59 5.28 19.35 5.55
C PHE A 59 4.64 17.96 5.75
N GLY A 60 5.21 17.07 6.58
CA GLY A 60 4.68 15.71 6.72
C GLY A 60 4.96 14.79 5.53
N SER A 61 6.00 15.08 4.74
CA SER A 61 6.41 14.21 3.63
C SER A 61 7.03 12.92 4.14
N ALA A 62 6.91 11.84 3.36
CA ALA A 62 7.46 10.55 3.73
C ALA A 62 7.91 9.77 2.50
N VAL A 63 8.95 8.96 2.67
CA VAL A 63 9.40 8.01 1.65
C VAL A 63 9.60 6.65 2.30
N ALA A 64 8.98 5.61 1.75
CA ALA A 64 9.18 4.24 2.20
C ALA A 64 9.65 3.38 1.04
N THR A 65 10.76 2.69 1.21
CA THR A 65 11.30 1.73 0.24
C THR A 65 10.98 0.32 0.70
N TYR A 66 10.53 -0.50 -0.24
CA TYR A 66 10.17 -1.89 -0.05
C TYR A 66 11.04 -2.75 -0.95
N ASN A 67 11.49 -3.87 -0.41
CA ASN A 67 12.13 -4.88 -1.21
C ASN A 67 11.08 -5.62 -2.02
N ASN A 68 11.42 -5.90 -3.26
CA ASN A 68 10.60 -6.69 -4.15
C ASN A 68 11.53 -7.52 -5.04
N HIS A 69 12.22 -8.47 -4.41
CA HIS A 69 13.18 -9.42 -4.99
C HIS A 69 14.19 -8.81 -5.98
N SER A 70 13.76 -8.60 -7.23
CA SER A 70 14.57 -8.10 -8.35
C SER A 70 14.54 -6.59 -8.55
N HIS A 71 13.45 -5.92 -8.17
CA HIS A 71 13.25 -4.49 -8.45
C HIS A 71 12.61 -3.80 -7.24
N PRO A 72 13.39 -3.14 -6.37
CA PRO A 72 12.85 -2.46 -5.21
C PRO A 72 11.83 -1.41 -5.64
N ILE A 73 10.80 -1.23 -4.82
CA ILE A 73 9.76 -0.22 -5.02
C ILE A 73 9.81 0.79 -3.89
N ARG A 74 9.36 2.02 -4.11
CA ARG A 74 9.23 3.01 -3.04
C ARG A 74 7.93 3.79 -3.16
N ILE A 75 7.31 4.05 -2.02
CA ILE A 75 6.25 5.05 -1.88
C ILE A 75 6.93 6.39 -1.68
N VAL A 76 6.46 7.40 -2.40
CA VAL A 76 6.77 8.81 -2.15
C VAL A 76 5.48 9.50 -1.78
N TRP A 77 5.45 10.12 -0.62
CA TRP A 77 4.36 10.94 -0.11
C TRP A 77 4.83 12.37 0.07
N ASP A 78 4.16 13.28 -0.64
CA ASP A 78 4.32 14.72 -0.48
C ASP A 78 3.21 15.21 0.46
N GLY A 79 3.59 15.56 1.69
CA GLY A 79 2.64 16.05 2.68
C GLY A 79 2.28 17.53 2.52
N LYS A 80 3.00 18.28 1.67
CA LYS A 80 2.72 19.70 1.41
C LYS A 80 1.49 19.84 0.51
N ASP A 81 1.48 19.08 -0.57
CA ASP A 81 0.43 19.08 -1.57
C ASP A 81 -0.56 17.91 -1.35
N GLY A 82 -0.25 17.00 -0.41
CA GLY A 82 -1.14 15.92 0.04
C GLY A 82 -1.34 14.86 -1.04
N TRP A 83 -0.27 14.35 -1.64
CA TRP A 83 -0.36 13.28 -2.63
C TRP A 83 0.80 12.30 -2.55
N GLY A 84 0.57 11.08 -3.03
CA GLY A 84 1.60 10.06 -3.06
C GLY A 84 1.45 9.08 -4.21
N PHE A 85 2.55 8.41 -4.51
CA PHE A 85 2.67 7.50 -5.65
C PHE A 85 3.78 6.49 -5.40
N VAL A 86 3.79 5.42 -6.20
CA VAL A 86 4.82 4.39 -6.12
C VAL A 86 5.74 4.48 -7.31
N GLN A 87 7.03 4.31 -7.03
CA GLN A 87 8.09 4.20 -8.02
C GLN A 87 8.71 2.81 -7.95
N GLN A 88 9.11 2.27 -9.09
CA GLN A 88 9.90 1.05 -9.19
C GLN A 88 11.31 1.41 -9.66
N TYR A 89 12.31 0.77 -9.07
CA TYR A 89 13.69 0.87 -9.54
C TYR A 89 13.90 -0.04 -10.75
N ARG A 90 14.12 0.55 -11.92
CA ARG A 90 14.35 -0.16 -13.18
C ARG A 90 15.50 0.48 -13.95
N SER A 91 16.38 -0.34 -14.51
CA SER A 91 17.50 0.14 -15.34
C SER A 91 18.40 1.20 -14.67
N GLY A 92 18.58 1.11 -13.35
CA GLY A 92 19.40 2.04 -12.58
C GLY A 92 18.72 3.36 -12.20
N ASN A 93 17.41 3.50 -12.43
CA ASN A 93 16.67 4.71 -12.07
C ASN A 93 15.28 4.41 -11.48
N TRP A 94 14.77 5.35 -10.69
CA TRP A 94 13.41 5.29 -10.16
C TRP A 94 12.42 5.82 -11.20
N THR A 95 11.47 4.97 -11.59
CA THR A 95 10.42 5.32 -12.55
C THR A 95 9.07 5.26 -11.89
N ASN A 96 8.19 6.21 -12.19
CA ASN A 96 6.82 6.22 -11.70
C ASN A 96 6.09 4.99 -12.21
N ALA A 97 5.55 4.20 -11.29
CA ALA A 97 4.89 2.94 -11.60
C ALA A 97 3.38 3.00 -11.40
N THR A 98 2.90 3.98 -10.62
CA THR A 98 1.48 4.26 -10.40
C THR A 98 1.18 5.72 -10.68
N ASP A 99 -0.11 6.00 -10.88
CA ASP A 99 -0.63 7.37 -10.79
C ASP A 99 -0.55 7.91 -9.36
N PHE A 100 -0.70 9.22 -9.25
CA PHE A 100 -0.72 9.94 -7.98
C PHE A 100 -2.10 9.78 -7.32
N LEU A 101 -2.08 9.42 -6.04
CA LEU A 101 -3.25 9.43 -5.16
C LEU A 101 -3.14 10.65 -4.25
N THR A 102 -4.17 11.48 -4.25
CA THR A 102 -4.27 12.62 -3.33
C THR A 102 -4.85 12.17 -1.98
N GLU A 103 -4.67 12.99 -0.95
CA GLU A 103 -5.31 12.85 0.35
C GLU A 103 -6.84 12.73 0.18
N GLY A 104 -7.44 13.54 -0.70
CA GLY A 104 -8.86 13.43 -1.04
C GLY A 104 -9.24 12.11 -1.74
N ASP A 105 -8.33 11.47 -2.46
CA ASP A 105 -8.56 10.13 -3.02
C ASP A 105 -8.53 9.04 -1.94
N LEU A 106 -7.73 9.23 -0.88
CA LEU A 106 -7.51 8.25 0.20
C LEU A 106 -8.51 8.40 1.36
N GLU A 107 -8.84 9.64 1.75
CA GLU A 107 -9.75 9.95 2.86
C GLU A 107 -11.20 10.13 2.38
N GLY A 108 -11.41 10.42 1.10
CA GLY A 108 -12.73 10.60 0.48
C GLY A 108 -13.47 9.29 0.23
N VAL A 109 -13.77 8.52 1.27
CA VAL A 109 -14.69 7.37 1.16
C VAL A 109 -16.12 7.93 1.05
N PRO A 110 -16.90 7.65 -0.02
CA PRO A 110 -16.84 6.48 -0.91
C PRO A 110 -16.54 6.77 -2.40
N GLN A 111 -16.01 7.95 -2.77
CA GLN A 111 -16.02 8.38 -4.18
C GLN A 111 -14.85 7.88 -5.05
N ASN A 112 -13.73 7.43 -4.46
CA ASN A 112 -12.51 7.13 -5.23
C ASN A 112 -12.06 5.65 -5.22
N HIS A 113 -12.98 4.71 -4.98
CA HIS A 113 -12.68 3.26 -5.00
C HIS A 113 -12.00 2.80 -6.31
N ALA A 114 -12.38 3.37 -7.45
CA ALA A 114 -11.76 3.00 -8.73
C ALA A 114 -10.27 3.35 -8.82
N LYS A 115 -9.86 4.52 -8.32
CA LYS A 115 -8.44 4.92 -8.32
C LYS A 115 -7.62 4.12 -7.31
N ILE A 116 -8.17 3.88 -6.13
CA ILE A 116 -7.51 3.05 -5.10
C ILE A 116 -7.30 1.62 -5.64
N GLU A 117 -8.30 1.05 -6.30
CA GLU A 117 -8.19 -0.28 -6.90
C GLU A 117 -7.21 -0.31 -8.08
N GLN A 118 -7.20 0.72 -8.94
CA GLN A 118 -6.19 0.84 -10.00
C GLN A 118 -4.76 0.92 -9.42
N PHE A 119 -4.58 1.71 -8.36
CA PHE A 119 -3.32 1.80 -7.65
C PHE A 119 -2.91 0.45 -7.07
N ARG A 120 -3.82 -0.26 -6.38
CA ARG A 120 -3.57 -1.60 -5.85
C ARG A 120 -3.20 -2.60 -6.94
N GLN A 121 -3.90 -2.60 -8.07
CA GLN A 121 -3.59 -3.48 -9.20
C GLN A 121 -2.23 -3.18 -9.82
N ALA A 122 -1.88 -1.90 -9.96
CA ALA A 122 -0.58 -1.48 -10.46
C ALA A 122 0.52 -1.98 -9.50
N VAL A 123 0.41 -1.72 -8.20
CA VAL A 123 1.36 -2.21 -7.19
C VAL A 123 1.44 -3.73 -7.18
N ALA A 124 0.32 -4.44 -7.21
CA ALA A 124 0.29 -5.90 -7.28
C ALA A 124 0.97 -6.44 -8.54
N THR A 125 0.93 -5.71 -9.65
CA THR A 125 1.65 -6.06 -10.87
C THR A 125 3.17 -5.88 -10.72
N LEU A 126 3.61 -4.91 -9.92
CA LEU A 126 5.02 -4.71 -9.63
C LEU A 126 5.59 -5.81 -8.72
N LEU A 127 4.78 -6.33 -7.81
CA LEU A 127 5.16 -7.34 -6.81
C LEU A 127 5.12 -8.80 -7.32
N ARG A 128 4.81 -9.01 -8.61
CA ARG A 128 4.82 -10.33 -9.27
C ARG A 128 6.16 -10.62 -9.93
#